data_AF-A0AAW4PHV8-F1
#
_entry.id   AF-A0AAW4PHV8-F1
#
_cell.length_a   1.000
_cell.length_b   1.000
_cell.length_c   1.000
_cell.angle_alpha   90.00
_cell.angle_beta   90.00
_cell.angle_gamma   90.00
#
_symmetry.space_group_name_H-M   'P 1'
#
loop_
_entity.id
_entity.type
_entity.pdbx_description
1 polymer ?
#
loop_
_entity_poly.entity_id
_entity_poly.type
_entity_poly.pdbx_seq_one_letter_code
_entity_poly.pdbx_strand_id
1 'polypeptide(L)'
;MADDPTIPIGDIRQADPGSDRQGAFKRGWTAAVKNLSNEDESSKYSEGPPPEDLTWDNLGYRLGSLFGNTDEDLRQELFEWCKEKQSREQES
;
A
#
# COMPACT_ATOMS: atom_id res chain seq x y z
N MET A 1 11.53 -6.44 -13.43
CA MET A 1 10.93 -6.05 -12.14
C MET A 1 12.07 -5.57 -11.28
N ALA A 2 12.12 -4.29 -10.97
CA ALA A 2 13.23 -3.73 -10.21
C ALA A 2 13.03 -4.09 -8.73
N ASP A 3 14.00 -4.78 -8.16
CA ASP A 3 14.12 -5.03 -6.72
C ASP A 3 14.28 -3.68 -6.01
N ASP A 4 13.16 -3.03 -5.67
CA ASP A 4 13.14 -1.89 -4.75
C ASP A 4 13.47 -2.45 -3.36
N PRO A 5 14.66 -2.16 -2.80
CA PRO A 5 15.12 -2.73 -1.53
C PRO A 5 14.27 -2.27 -0.34
N THR A 6 13.33 -1.34 -0.55
CA THR A 6 12.38 -0.90 0.46
C THR A 6 11.08 -1.70 0.47
N ILE A 7 10.81 -2.53 -0.54
CA ILE A 7 9.68 -3.48 -0.51
C ILE A 7 10.21 -4.79 0.08
N PRO A 8 9.72 -5.24 1.25
CA PRO A 8 10.20 -6.49 1.81
C PRO A 8 9.84 -7.63 0.85
N ILE A 9 10.81 -8.49 0.55
CA ILE A 9 10.66 -9.64 -0.37
C ILE A 9 9.37 -10.40 -0.02
N GLY A 10 8.52 -10.67 -1.02
CA GLY A 10 7.22 -11.31 -0.81
C GLY A 10 6.14 -10.42 -0.19
N ASP A 11 6.05 -9.15 -0.61
CA ASP A 11 4.98 -8.21 -0.23
C ASP A 11 3.62 -8.61 -0.79
N ILE A 12 3.12 -9.79 -0.44
CA ILE A 12 1.79 -10.23 -0.82
C ILE A 12 0.84 -9.88 0.33
N ARG A 13 -0.34 -9.34 0.00
CA ARG A 13 -1.34 -8.99 1.03
C ARG A 13 -1.75 -10.26 1.78
N GLN A 14 -1.66 -10.25 3.11
CA GLN A 14 -1.87 -11.40 3.99
C GLN A 14 -2.46 -10.99 5.34
N ALA A 15 -3.24 -11.87 5.97
CA ALA A 15 -4.00 -11.59 7.19
C ALA A 15 -3.13 -11.21 8.41
N ASP A 16 -1.95 -11.81 8.55
CA ASP A 16 -0.95 -11.43 9.53
C ASP A 16 0.30 -10.84 8.85
N PRO A 17 0.28 -9.53 8.55
CA PRO A 17 1.31 -8.93 7.74
C PRO A 17 2.54 -8.48 8.55
N GLY A 18 2.48 -8.44 9.88
CA GLY A 18 3.58 -7.92 10.71
C GLY A 18 3.90 -6.43 10.47
N SER A 19 4.91 -5.91 11.18
CA SER A 19 5.27 -4.48 11.17
C SER A 19 5.85 -3.99 9.84
N ASP A 20 6.58 -4.85 9.11
CA ASP A 20 7.27 -4.45 7.87
C ASP A 20 6.28 -4.07 6.76
N ARG A 21 5.10 -4.69 6.78
CA ARG A 21 4.01 -4.49 5.82
C ARG A 21 3.13 -3.28 6.17
N GLN A 22 2.99 -2.96 7.45
CA GLN A 22 2.45 -1.67 7.88
C GLN A 22 3.32 -0.51 7.36
N GLY A 23 4.64 -0.68 7.43
CA GLY A 23 5.58 0.25 6.81
C GLY A 23 5.38 0.36 5.30
N ALA A 24 5.21 -0.77 4.61
CA ALA A 24 4.93 -0.80 3.16
C ALA A 24 3.66 -0.04 2.79
N PHE A 25 2.57 -0.30 3.51
CA PHE A 25 1.31 0.43 3.34
C PHE A 25 1.49 1.95 3.48
N LYS A 26 2.16 2.41 4.55
CA LYS A 26 2.42 3.84 4.79
C LYS A 26 3.32 4.46 3.70
N ARG A 27 4.31 3.70 3.19
CA ARG A 27 5.16 4.14 2.07
C ARG A 27 4.35 4.34 0.78
N GLY A 28 3.54 3.35 0.43
CA GLY A 28 2.61 3.43 -0.70
C GLY A 28 1.73 4.67 -0.65
N TRP A 29 1.07 4.90 0.49
CA TRP A 29 0.22 6.08 0.70
C TRP A 29 0.99 7.39 0.51
N THR A 30 2.19 7.46 1.09
CA THR A 30 3.04 8.66 1.00
C THR A 30 3.45 8.95 -0.43
N ALA A 31 3.75 7.92 -1.23
CA ALA A 31 4.04 8.08 -2.66
C ALA A 31 2.81 8.60 -3.43
N ALA A 32 1.60 8.11 -3.12
CA ALA A 32 0.39 8.60 -3.76
C ALA A 32 0.14 10.09 -3.48
N VAL A 33 0.29 10.52 -2.22
CA VAL A 33 0.13 11.95 -1.85
C VAL A 33 1.18 12.83 -2.54
N LYS A 34 2.41 12.35 -2.69
CA LYS A 34 3.46 13.06 -3.44
C LYS A 34 3.11 13.22 -4.91
N ASN A 35 2.66 12.15 -5.57
CA ASN A 35 2.25 12.22 -6.98
C ASN A 35 1.04 13.13 -7.18
N LEU A 36 0.05 13.12 -6.27
CA LEU A 36 -1.08 14.05 -6.31
C LEU A 36 -0.63 15.52 -6.24
N SER A 37 0.54 15.78 -5.62
CA SER A 37 1.09 17.13 -5.47
C SER A 37 2.02 17.53 -6.64
N ASN A 38 2.52 16.57 -7.40
CA ASN A 38 3.49 16.76 -8.49
C ASN A 38 3.07 15.91 -9.71
N GLU A 39 2.29 16.48 -10.62
CA GLU A 39 1.72 15.78 -11.78
C GLU A 39 2.76 15.26 -12.80
N ASP A 40 4.01 15.75 -12.72
CA ASP A 40 5.10 15.41 -13.67
C ASP A 40 6.04 14.28 -13.21
N GLU A 41 5.86 13.70 -12.01
CA GLU A 41 6.65 12.53 -11.58
C GLU A 41 6.03 11.23 -12.10
N SER A 42 6.78 10.49 -12.95
CA SER A 42 6.44 9.09 -13.22
C SER A 42 6.58 8.31 -11.93
N SER A 43 5.64 7.40 -11.70
CA SER A 43 5.62 6.62 -10.47
C SER A 43 5.74 5.15 -10.79
N LYS A 44 6.47 4.41 -9.93
CA LYS A 44 6.55 2.95 -10.04
C LYS A 44 5.19 2.24 -10.03
N TYR A 45 4.13 2.93 -9.61
CA TYR A 45 2.75 2.43 -9.57
C TYR A 45 1.92 2.73 -10.83
N SER A 46 2.39 3.64 -11.69
CA SER A 46 1.76 3.98 -12.98
C SER A 46 2.49 3.36 -14.17
N GLU A 47 3.65 2.76 -13.95
CA GLU A 47 4.45 2.08 -14.98
C GLU A 47 4.12 0.59 -15.06
N GLY A 48 3.57 0.19 -16.22
CA GLY A 48 3.29 -1.21 -16.53
C GLY A 48 1.92 -1.70 -16.02
N PRO A 49 1.57 -2.96 -16.32
CA PRO A 49 0.34 -3.55 -15.81
C PRO A 49 0.39 -3.62 -14.27
N PRO A 50 -0.76 -3.48 -13.58
CA PRO A 50 -0.83 -3.70 -12.14
C PRO A 50 -0.25 -5.07 -11.77
N PRO A 51 0.40 -5.21 -10.61
CA PRO A 51 0.89 -6.51 -10.16
C PRO A 51 -0.25 -7.52 -10.06
N GLU A 52 0.03 -8.78 -10.41
CA GLU A 52 -0.96 -9.88 -10.36
C GLU A 52 -1.50 -10.08 -8.93
N ASP A 53 -0.61 -9.98 -7.95
CA ASP A 53 -0.95 -9.98 -6.53
C ASP A 53 -0.96 -8.55 -5.96
N LEU A 54 -2.02 -8.23 -5.21
CA LEU A 54 -2.09 -6.97 -4.48
C LEU A 54 -1.09 -7.00 -3.32
N THR A 55 -0.17 -6.03 -3.30
CA THR A 55 0.80 -5.83 -2.22
C THR A 55 0.30 -4.83 -1.19
N TRP A 56 0.88 -4.80 0.02
CA TRP A 56 0.53 -3.77 1.01
C TRP A 56 0.99 -2.38 0.56
N ASP A 57 2.15 -2.27 -0.08
CA ASP A 57 2.64 -1.03 -0.72
C ASP A 57 1.67 -0.52 -1.80
N ASN A 58 1.22 -1.40 -2.69
CA ASN A 58 0.29 -1.05 -3.76
C ASN A 58 -1.10 -0.68 -3.24
N LEU A 59 -1.59 -1.40 -2.22
CA LEU A 59 -2.85 -1.06 -1.55
C LEU A 59 -2.76 0.34 -0.91
N GLY A 60 -1.68 0.62 -0.18
CA GLY A 60 -1.42 1.93 0.40
C GLY A 60 -1.42 3.04 -0.66
N TYR A 61 -0.76 2.80 -1.80
CA TYR A 61 -0.75 3.74 -2.92
C TYR A 61 -2.15 4.00 -3.46
N ARG A 62 -2.92 2.96 -3.77
CA ARG A 62 -4.29 3.10 -4.30
C ARG A 62 -5.20 3.89 -3.36
N LEU A 63 -5.17 3.56 -2.07
CA LEU A 63 -5.99 4.26 -1.09
C LEU A 63 -5.52 5.71 -0.89
N GLY A 64 -4.22 5.96 -0.88
CA GLY A 64 -3.67 7.32 -0.85
C GLY A 64 -4.04 8.16 -2.07
N SER A 65 -4.16 7.55 -3.25
CA SER A 65 -4.66 8.23 -4.46
C SER A 65 -6.14 8.57 -4.37
N LEU A 66 -6.94 7.78 -3.64
CA LEU A 66 -8.37 7.99 -3.46
C LEU A 66 -8.68 9.03 -2.37
N PHE A 67 -7.97 8.96 -1.24
CA PHE A 67 -8.29 9.76 -0.04
C PHE A 67 -7.35 10.96 0.14
N GLY A 68 -6.22 11.00 -0.56
CA GLY A 68 -5.26 12.09 -0.46
C GLY A 68 -4.54 12.16 0.89
N ASN A 69 -4.08 13.35 1.25
CA ASN A 69 -3.35 13.56 2.51
C ASN A 69 -4.31 13.51 3.70
N THR A 70 -4.03 12.61 4.64
CA THR A 70 -4.73 12.48 5.93
C THR A 70 -3.72 12.24 7.05
N ASP A 71 -4.11 12.41 8.32
CA ASP A 71 -3.26 12.13 9.48
C ASP A 71 -2.83 10.65 9.58
N GLU A 72 -1.75 10.41 10.34
CA GLU A 72 -1.14 9.07 10.44
C GLU A 72 -2.04 8.06 11.16
N ASP A 73 -2.85 8.51 12.11
CA ASP A 73 -3.75 7.67 12.88
C ASP A 73 -4.87 7.12 11.98
N LEU A 74 -5.49 7.94 11.13
CA LEU A 74 -6.47 7.46 10.14
C LEU A 74 -5.87 6.47 9.13
N ARG A 75 -4.61 6.68 8.72
CA ARG A 75 -3.91 5.68 7.88
C ARG A 75 -3.70 4.38 8.62
N GLN A 76 -3.39 4.44 9.91
CA GLN A 76 -3.21 3.27 10.75
C GLN A 76 -4.52 2.50 10.95
N GLU A 77 -5.61 3.20 11.26
CA GLU A 77 -6.94 2.60 11.42
C GLU A 77 -7.38 1.89 10.14
N LEU A 78 -7.16 2.50 8.98
CA LEU A 78 -7.51 1.88 7.70
C LEU A 78 -6.67 0.64 7.39
N PHE A 79 -5.38 0.66 7.75
CA PHE A 79 -4.51 -0.52 7.66
C PHE A 79 -5.03 -1.68 8.53
N GLU A 80 -5.39 -1.41 9.78
CA GLU A 80 -5.96 -2.43 10.68
C GLU A 80 -7.30 -2.97 10.16
N TRP A 81 -8.15 -2.10 9.61
CA TRP A 81 -9.40 -2.53 8.97
C TRP A 81 -9.14 -3.46 7.78
N CYS A 82 -8.15 -3.14 6.93
CA CYS A 82 -7.79 -3.99 5.80
C CYS A 82 -7.29 -5.37 6.25
N LYS A 83 -6.51 -5.44 7.34
CA LYS A 83 -6.10 -6.71 7.95
C LYS A 83 -7.30 -7.52 8.42
N GLU A 84 -8.18 -6.90 9.20
CA GLU A 84 -9.36 -7.56 9.74
C GLU A 84 -10.27 -8.11 8.63
N LYS A 85 -10.51 -7.30 7.59
CA LYS A 85 -11.31 -7.73 6.43
C LYS A 85 -10.71 -8.97 5.78
N GLN A 86 -9.38 -9.03 5.65
CA GLN A 86 -8.70 -10.16 5.04
C GLN A 86 -8.72 -11.40 5.91
N SER A 87 -8.54 -11.28 7.24
CA SER A 87 -8.68 -12.41 8.17
C SER A 87 -10.06 -13.06 8.04
N ARG A 88 -11.13 -12.24 8.00
CA ARG A 88 -12.51 -12.74 7.85
C ARG A 88 -12.76 -13.47 6.52
N GLU A 89 -12.06 -13.10 5.44
CA GLU A 89 -12.16 -13.78 4.15
C GLU A 89 -11.44 -15.14 4.13
N GLN A 90 -10.40 -15.32 4.94
CA GLN A 90 -9.68 -16.60 5.05
C GLN A 90 -10.42 -17.62 5.93
N GLU A 91 -11.33 -17.15 6.78
CA GLU A 91 -12.16 -17.98 7.67
C GLU A 91 -13.48 -18.45 7.04
N SER A 92 -13.84 -17.95 5.84
CA SER A 92 -15.09 -18.26 5.12
C SER A 92 -14.86 -19.23 3.96
#